data_AF-A0A504ILJ8-F1
#
_entry.id   AF-A0A504ILJ8-F1
#
_cell.length_a   1.000
_cell.length_b   1.000
_cell.length_c   1.000
_cell.angle_alpha   90.00
_cell.angle_beta   90.00
_cell.angle_gamma   90.00
#
_symmetry.space_group_name_H-M   'P 1'
#
loop_
_entity.id
_entity.type
_entity.pdbx_description
1 polymer ?
#
loop_
_entity_poly.entity_id
_entity_poly.type
_entity_poly.pdbx_seq_one_letter_code
_entity_poly.pdbx_strand_id
1 'polypeptide(L)' 'MREHLDLTDRRLVKQLSQDAQPGINRLAEILAISVPTVRTRLRTLLAR' A
#
# COMPACT_ATOMS: atom_id res chain seq x y z
N MET A 1 -1.33 20.84 -2.48
CA MET A 1 -2.22 19.88 -3.18
C MET A 1 -2.27 18.63 -2.32
N ARG A 2 -3.41 18.29 -1.70
CA ARG A 2 -3.59 16.95 -1.11
C ARG A 2 -3.62 15.98 -2.28
N GLU A 3 -2.49 15.36 -2.60
CA GLU A 3 -2.43 14.35 -3.65
C GLU A 3 -3.46 13.28 -3.34
N HIS A 4 -4.44 13.13 -4.24
CA HIS A 4 -5.56 12.24 -4.03
C HIS A 4 -5.03 10.81 -3.93
N LEU A 5 -5.20 10.17 -2.78
CA LEU A 5 -4.93 8.75 -2.63
C LEU A 5 -5.78 7.99 -3.63
N ASP A 6 -5.13 7.25 -4.53
CA ASP A 6 -5.85 6.42 -5.47
C ASP A 6 -6.46 5.21 -4.76
N LEU A 7 -7.28 4.44 -5.49
CA LEU A 7 -7.98 3.29 -4.91
C LEU A 7 -7.02 2.26 -4.32
N THR A 8 -5.86 2.06 -4.93
CA THR A 8 -4.85 1.10 -4.48
C THR A 8 -4.21 1.58 -3.19
N ASP A 9 -3.86 2.86 -3.11
CA ASP A 9 -3.30 3.46 -1.89
C ASP A 9 -4.29 3.35 -0.71
N ARG A 10 -5.58 3.60 -0.96
CA ARG A 10 -6.63 3.45 0.08
C ARG A 10 -6.77 2.01 0.54
N ARG A 11 -6.74 1.05 -0.39
CA ARG A 11 -6.80 -0.37 -0.06
C ARG A 11 -5.58 -0.80 0.75
N LEU A 12 -4.40 -0.32 0.38
CA LEU A 12 -3.15 -0.58 1.11
C LEU A 12 -3.22 -0.05 2.55
N VAL A 13 -3.62 1.21 2.74
CA VAL A 13 -3.80 1.80 4.08
C VAL A 13 -4.84 1.04 4.90
N LYS A 14 -5.97 0.65 4.27
CA LYS A 14 -6.99 -0.16 4.93
C LYS A 14 -6.44 -1.50 5.42
N GLN A 15 -5.68 -2.20 4.58
CA GLN A 15 -5.04 -3.47 4.99
C GLN A 15 -4.08 -3.25 6.17
N LEU A 16 -3.22 -2.22 6.08
CA LEU A 16 -2.26 -1.90 7.14
C LEU A 16 -2.91 -1.46 8.46
N SER A 17 -4.07 -0.81 8.40
CA SER A 17 -4.84 -0.46 9.60
C SER A 17 -5.50 -1.65 10.28
N GLN A 18 -5.75 -2.74 9.53
CA GLN A 18 -6.36 -3.96 10.04
C GLN A 18 -5.31 -4.95 10.54
N ASP A 19 -4.17 -5.00 9.87
CA ASP A 19 -3.00 -5.79 10.23
C ASP A 19 -1.75 -4.97 9.90
N ALA A 20 -0.95 -4.63 10.92
CA ALA A 20 0.24 -3.81 10.75
C ALA A 20 1.43 -4.60 10.17
N GLN A 21 1.38 -5.95 10.13
CA GLN A 21 2.49 -6.81 9.72
C GLN A 21 2.16 -7.91 8.70
N PRO A 22 1.32 -7.70 7.67
CA PRO A 22 1.04 -8.73 6.67
C PRO A 22 2.30 -9.11 5.87
N GLY A 23 3.34 -8.26 5.86
CA GLY A 23 4.52 -8.43 5.03
C GLY A 23 4.27 -8.05 3.57
N ILE A 24 5.33 -7.62 2.87
CA ILE A 24 5.20 -7.01 1.54
C ILE A 24 4.68 -8.01 0.48
N ASN A 25 5.07 -9.29 0.57
CA ASN A 25 4.61 -10.32 -0.37
C ASN A 25 3.10 -10.59 -0.23
N ARG A 26 2.61 -10.66 1.01
CA ARG A 26 1.17 -10.82 1.29
C ARG A 26 0.36 -9.63 0.79
N LEU A 27 0.86 -8.41 0.96
CA LEU A 27 0.21 -7.21 0.43
C LEU A 27 0.13 -7.23 -1.10
N ALA A 28 1.19 -7.70 -1.77
CA ALA A 28 1.21 -7.87 -3.23
C ALA A 28 0.13 -8.86 -3.70
N GLU A 29 0.01 -10.00 -3.01
CA GLU A 29 -1.03 -11.00 -3.27
C GLU A 29 -2.44 -10.45 -3.06
N ILE A 30 -2.73 -9.85 -1.90
CA ILE A 30 -4.06 -9.31 -1.55
C ILE A 30 -4.51 -8.21 -2.51
N LEU A 31 -3.57 -7.36 -2.93
CA LEU A 31 -3.85 -6.22 -3.79
C LEU A 31 -3.71 -6.56 -5.28
N ALA A 32 -3.29 -7.77 -5.62
CA ALA A 32 -3.02 -8.24 -6.99
C ALA A 32 -2.09 -7.29 -7.77
N ILE A 33 -1.01 -6.86 -7.12
CA ILE A 33 0.02 -5.99 -7.71
C ILE A 33 1.42 -6.53 -7.43
N SER A 34 2.42 -6.09 -8.19
CA SER A 34 3.80 -6.55 -7.99
C SER A 34 4.39 -6.05 -6.66
N VAL A 35 5.30 -6.83 -6.08
CA VAL A 35 6.07 -6.46 -4.87
C VAL A 35 6.82 -5.11 -5.05
N PRO A 36 7.49 -4.81 -6.20
CA PRO A 36 8.06 -3.50 -6.45
C PRO A 36 7.04 -2.35 -6.44
N THR A 37 5.82 -2.60 -6.95
CA THR A 37 4.73 -1.62 -6.90
C THR A 37 4.32 -1.36 -5.46
N VAL A 38 4.14 -2.39 -4.62
CA VAL A 38 3.84 -2.24 -3.19
C VAL A 38 4.90 -1.39 -2.50
N ARG A 39 6.19 -1.69 -2.70
CA ARG A 39 7.30 -0.92 -2.11
C ARG A 39 7.28 0.56 -2.51
N THR A 40 7.07 0.82 -3.80
CA THR A 40 7.02 2.20 -4.31
C THR A 40 5.86 2.97 -3.70
N ARG A 41 4.68 2.34 -3.63
CA ARG A 41 3.47 2.92 -3.03
C ARG A 41 3.65 3.22 -1.55
N LEU A 42 4.20 2.28 -0.77
CA LEU A 42 4.53 2.49 0.65
C LEU A 42 5.49 3.67 0.84
N ARG A 43 6.55 3.75 0.03
CA ARG A 43 7.51 4.86 0.09
C ARG A 43 6.85 6.20 -0.20
N THR A 44 5.99 6.27 -1.22
CA THR A 44 5.24 7.48 -1.55
C THR A 44 4.28 7.89 -0.43
N LEU A 45 3.65 6.93 0.25
CA LEU A 45 2.75 7.20 1.37
C LEU A 45 3.47 7.71 2.62
N LEU A 46 4.68 7.20 2.90
CA LEU A 46 5.50 7.63 4.05
C LEU A 46 6.22 8.96 3.83
N ALA A 47 6.46 9.34 2.56
CA ALA A 47 7.12 10.60 2.21
C ALA A 47 6.17 11.82 2.23
N ARG A 48 4.90 11.62 2.60
CA ARG A 48 3.85 12.64 2.72
C ARG A 48 3.65 13.01 4.18
#